data_AF-A0AAD6AD69-F1
#
_entry.id   AF-A0AAD6AD69-F1
#
_cell.length_a   1.000
_cell.length_b   1.000
_cell.length_c   1.000
_cell.angle_alpha   90.00
_cell.angle_beta   90.00
_cell.angle_gamma   90.00
#
_symmetry.space_group_name_H-M   'P 1'
#
loop_
_entity.id
_entity.type
_entity.pdbx_description
1 polymer ?
#
loop_
_entity_poly.entity_id
_entity_poly.type
_entity_poly.pdbx_seq_one_letter_code
_entity_poly.pdbx_strand_id
1 'polypeptide(L)'
;MSRTTFFEVRVLNGKTKEHLCFLDKVEPYSTIGDIKSLFHKSYPHWYPARQALSLDPKDKSLRDEDILQNLPVGTTATMYFRDLGPQIGWTMVFLAECIGPLLTYLLFYFRVPYIYSHRYALTSSPHQVVR
;
A
#
# COMPACT_ATOMS: atom_id res chain seq x y z
N MET A 1 -37.31 -11.63 16.33
CA MET A 1 -36.81 -10.26 16.14
C MET A 1 -35.46 -10.14 16.82
N SER A 2 -34.36 -10.30 16.07
CA SER A 2 -33.00 -10.12 16.59
C SER A 2 -32.76 -8.63 16.86
N ARG A 3 -32.46 -8.26 18.10
CA ARG A 3 -31.99 -6.91 18.43
C ARG A 3 -30.64 -6.71 17.75
N THR A 4 -30.59 -5.89 16.70
CA THR A 4 -29.34 -5.45 16.08
C THR A 4 -28.61 -4.54 17.07
N THR A 5 -27.56 -5.07 17.69
CA THR A 5 -26.66 -4.28 18.54
C THR A 5 -25.66 -3.56 17.65
N PHE A 6 -25.62 -2.24 17.71
CA PHE A 6 -24.64 -1.42 17.00
C PHE A 6 -23.51 -1.02 17.95
N PHE A 7 -22.31 -0.89 17.39
CA PHE A 7 -21.12 -0.40 18.09
C PHE A 7 -20.83 1.02 17.63
N GLU A 8 -20.39 1.85 18.58
CA GLU A 8 -19.93 3.20 18.34
C GLU A 8 -18.41 3.21 18.21
N VAL A 9 -17.87 3.63 17.05
CA VAL A 9 -16.41 3.70 16.83
C VAL A 9 -15.97 5.16 16.77
N ARG A 10 -15.09 5.55 17.69
CA ARG A 10 -14.44 6.86 17.75
C ARG A 10 -13.04 6.76 17.18
N VAL A 11 -12.77 7.47 16.10
CA VAL A 11 -11.45 7.54 15.48
C VAL A 11 -10.74 8.82 15.93
N LEU A 12 -9.64 8.64 16.65
CA LEU A 12 -8.77 9.71 17.17
C LEU A 12 -7.47 9.76 16.38
N ASN A 13 -6.83 10.91 16.29
CA ASN A 13 -5.46 10.99 15.79
C ASN A 13 -4.48 10.42 16.84
N GLY A 14 -3.60 9.50 16.46
CA GLY A 14 -2.64 8.88 17.35
C GLY A 14 -1.61 9.84 17.98
N LYS A 15 -1.34 10.99 17.35
CA LYS A 15 -0.39 12.01 17.85
C LYS A 15 -1.09 13.14 18.60
N THR A 16 -2.04 13.81 17.94
CA THR A 16 -2.70 15.01 18.47
C THR A 16 -3.87 14.68 19.41
N LYS A 17 -4.34 13.42 19.42
CA LYS A 17 -5.55 12.97 20.11
C LYS A 17 -6.81 13.73 19.70
N GLU A 18 -6.77 14.43 18.57
CA GLU A 18 -7.92 15.10 18.00
C GLU A 18 -8.94 14.08 17.49
N HIS A 19 -10.21 14.38 17.67
CA HIS A 19 -11.30 13.57 17.13
C HIS A 19 -11.39 13.79 15.63
N LEU A 20 -11.17 12.73 14.85
CA LEU A 20 -11.23 12.77 13.40
C LEU A 20 -12.62 12.36 12.90
N CYS A 21 -13.12 11.23 13.37
CA CYS A 21 -14.38 10.69 12.87
C CYS A 21 -15.12 9.92 13.97
N PHE A 22 -16.44 9.93 13.86
CA PHE A 22 -17.33 9.17 14.72
C PHE A 22 -18.27 8.34 13.87
N LEU A 23 -18.31 7.04 14.12
CA LEU A 23 -19.12 6.07 13.39
C LEU A 23 -20.12 5.45 14.36
N ASP A 24 -21.37 5.91 14.30
CA ASP A 24 -22.44 5.54 15.24
C ASP A 24 -23.03 4.13 15.03
N LYS A 25 -22.99 3.64 13.79
CA LYS A 25 -23.75 2.45 13.36
C LYS A 25 -22.84 1.41 12.73
N VAL A 26 -21.88 0.91 13.51
CA VAL A 26 -20.99 -0.15 13.05
C VAL A 26 -21.50 -1.50 13.54
N GLU A 27 -21.55 -2.48 12.64
CA GLU A 27 -21.97 -3.84 12.97
C GLU A 27 -20.88 -4.56 13.79
N PRO A 28 -21.22 -5.39 14.78
CA PRO A 28 -20.24 -6.01 15.67
C PRO A 28 -19.33 -7.03 14.97
N TYR A 29 -19.83 -7.65 13.90
CA TYR A 29 -19.08 -8.59 13.06
C TYR A 29 -18.32 -7.89 11.91
N SER A 30 -18.37 -6.56 11.83
CA SER A 30 -17.59 -5.83 10.84
C SER A 30 -16.09 -5.97 11.10
N THR A 31 -15.33 -6.02 10.02
CA THR A 31 -13.88 -6.14 10.08
C THR A 31 -13.23 -4.76 10.20
N ILE A 32 -11.98 -4.71 10.67
CA ILE A 32 -11.20 -3.46 10.65
C ILE A 32 -11.06 -2.92 9.22
N GLY A 33 -10.96 -3.79 8.21
CA GLY A 33 -10.97 -3.39 6.80
C GLY A 33 -12.24 -2.60 6.41
N ASP A 34 -13.40 -3.04 6.89
CA ASP A 34 -14.67 -2.35 6.66
C ASP A 34 -14.69 -0.97 7.32
N ILE A 35 -14.18 -0.86 8.56
CA ILE A 35 -14.08 0.41 9.29
C ILE A 35 -13.16 1.38 8.54
N LYS A 36 -12.02 0.91 8.02
CA LYS A 36 -11.12 1.71 7.18
C LYS A 36 -11.80 2.20 5.90
N SER A 37 -12.64 1.35 5.30
CA SER A 37 -13.43 1.71 4.12
C SER A 37 -14.47 2.79 4.43
N LEU A 38 -15.14 2.71 5.59
CA LEU A 38 -16.10 3.71 6.06
C LEU A 38 -15.39 5.04 6.35
N PHE A 39 -14.22 5.00 6.97
CA PHE A 39 -13.40 6.18 7.21
C PHE A 39 -12.95 6.85 5.91
N HIS A 40 -12.56 6.05 4.90
CA HIS A 40 -12.18 6.56 3.58
C HIS A 40 -13.34 7.25 2.86
N LYS A 41 -14.59 6.81 3.05
CA LYS A 41 -15.78 7.49 2.49
C LYS A 41 -15.92 8.92 3.01
N SER A 42 -15.59 9.15 4.29
CA SER A 42 -15.60 10.48 4.90
C SER A 42 -14.37 11.31 4.50
N TYR A 43 -13.20 10.67 4.41
CA TYR A 43 -11.92 11.31 4.10
C TYR A 43 -11.23 10.62 2.91
N PRO A 44 -11.57 11.00 1.66
CA PRO A 44 -11.07 10.32 0.46
C PRO A 44 -9.56 10.46 0.25
N HIS A 45 -8.91 11.43 0.90
CA HIS A 45 -7.45 11.58 0.84
C HIS A 45 -6.71 10.44 1.55
N TRP A 46 -7.32 9.83 2.58
CA TRP A 46 -6.73 8.75 3.34
C TRP A 46 -7.28 7.40 2.86
N TYR A 47 -6.70 6.84 1.81
CA TYR A 47 -7.10 5.52 1.32
C TYR A 47 -6.77 4.39 2.31
N PRO A 48 -7.55 3.28 2.34
CA PRO A 48 -7.49 2.27 3.40
C PRO A 48 -6.09 1.73 3.71
N ALA A 49 -5.27 1.50 2.69
CA ALA A 49 -3.91 1.01 2.86
C ALA A 49 -3.01 1.97 3.67
N ARG A 50 -3.20 3.31 3.59
CA ARG A 50 -2.43 4.26 4.43
C ARG A 50 -2.84 4.25 5.90
N GLN A 51 -4.04 3.75 6.19
CA GLN A 51 -4.62 3.85 7.51
C GLN A 51 -4.10 2.71 8.40
N ALA A 52 -3.34 3.06 9.43
CA ALA A 52 -3.08 2.18 10.55
C ALA A 52 -4.04 2.55 11.70
N LEU A 53 -4.86 1.59 12.12
CA LEU A 53 -5.73 1.72 13.29
C LEU A 53 -5.18 0.87 14.42
N SER A 54 -5.06 1.44 15.62
CA SER A 54 -4.62 0.74 16.84
C SER A 54 -5.60 1.01 17.98
N LEU A 55 -5.74 0.09 18.93
CA LEU A 55 -6.54 0.32 20.14
C LEU A 55 -5.88 1.29 21.10
N ASP A 56 -4.55 1.26 21.15
CA ASP A 56 -3.72 2.16 21.94
C ASP A 56 -2.65 2.82 21.05
N PRO A 57 -2.21 4.05 21.38
CA PRO A 57 -1.24 4.80 20.56
C PRO A 57 0.16 4.14 20.52
N LYS A 58 0.46 3.25 21.48
CA LYS A 58 1.72 2.51 21.55
C LYS A 58 1.60 1.06 21.08
N ASP A 59 0.39 0.60 20.81
CA ASP A 59 0.15 -0.78 20.43
C ASP A 59 0.33 -0.98 18.91
N LYS A 60 0.48 -2.24 18.51
CA LYS A 60 0.55 -2.65 17.12
C LYS A 60 -0.73 -2.26 16.39
N SER A 61 -0.59 -2.00 15.09
CA SER A 61 -1.74 -1.77 14.22
C SER A 61 -2.56 -3.06 14.09
N LEU A 62 -3.88 -2.93 14.19
CA LEU A 62 -4.83 -4.01 13.96
C LEU A 62 -4.77 -4.50 12.51
N ARG A 63 -5.00 -5.79 12.32
CA ARG A 63 -5.07 -6.38 10.98
C ARG A 63 -6.45 -6.18 10.40
N ASP A 64 -6.53 -6.14 9.07
CA ASP A 64 -7.79 -5.89 8.37
C ASP A 64 -8.80 -7.02 8.58
N GLU A 65 -8.34 -8.24 8.87
CA GLU A 65 -9.15 -9.43 9.15
C GLU A 65 -9.76 -9.45 10.56
N ASP A 66 -9.23 -8.63 11.49
CA ASP A 66 -9.68 -8.66 12.86
C ASP A 66 -11.12 -8.11 12.94
N ILE A 67 -11.97 -8.80 13.70
CA ILE A 67 -13.39 -8.46 13.86
C ILE A 67 -13.56 -7.59 15.10
N LEU A 68 -14.41 -6.57 15.03
CA LEU A 68 -14.63 -5.62 16.12
C LEU A 68 -15.02 -6.30 17.44
N GLN A 69 -15.87 -7.33 17.39
CA GLN A 69 -16.29 -8.11 18.56
C GLN A 69 -15.17 -8.90 19.24
N ASN A 70 -14.12 -9.29 18.51
CA ASN A 70 -13.01 -10.09 19.07
C ASN A 70 -11.99 -9.23 19.82
N LEU A 71 -12.06 -7.92 19.66
CA LEU A 71 -11.18 -6.98 20.31
C LEU A 71 -11.66 -6.70 21.74
N PRO A 72 -10.75 -6.35 22.67
CA PRO A 72 -11.10 -5.99 24.05
C PRO A 72 -11.75 -4.60 24.12
N VAL A 73 -12.84 -4.39 23.38
CA VAL A 73 -13.63 -3.15 23.32
C VAL A 73 -15.08 -3.46 23.68
N GLY A 74 -15.70 -2.53 24.40
CA GLY A 74 -17.12 -2.62 24.76
C GLY A 74 -18.03 -2.20 23.61
N THR A 75 -19.21 -1.67 23.94
CA THR A 75 -20.15 -1.08 22.95
C THR A 75 -19.59 0.17 22.27
N THR A 76 -18.62 0.83 22.90
CA THR A 76 -17.90 1.99 22.36
C THR A 76 -16.43 1.63 22.20
N ALA A 77 -15.93 1.68 20.97
CA ALA A 77 -14.54 1.42 20.63
C ALA A 77 -13.82 2.73 20.29
N THR A 78 -12.71 3.00 20.96
CA THR A 78 -11.81 4.11 20.61
C THR A 78 -10.64 3.56 19.84
N MET A 79 -10.43 4.05 18.62
CA MET A 79 -9.33 3.65 17.74
C MET A 79 -8.44 4.86 17.45
N TYR A 80 -7.13 4.65 17.50
CA TYR A 80 -6.13 5.64 17.15
C TYR A 80 -5.67 5.43 15.72
N PHE A 81 -5.88 6.45 14.90
CA PHE A 81 -5.42 6.54 13.52
C PHE A 81 -3.97 7.03 13.45
N ARG A 82 -3.17 6.33 12.67
CA ARG A 82 -1.82 6.72 12.28
C ARG A 82 -1.69 6.64 10.77
N ASP A 83 -1.19 7.71 10.17
CA ASP A 83 -0.86 7.74 8.74
C ASP A 83 0.48 7.03 8.50
N LEU A 84 0.46 6.01 7.65
CA LEU A 84 1.65 5.28 7.19
C LEU A 84 2.37 5.96 6.03
N GLY A 85 1.70 6.92 5.36
CA GLY A 85 2.21 7.57 4.16
C GLY A 85 1.99 6.77 2.87
N PRO A 86 2.61 7.19 1.75
CA PRO A 86 2.49 6.51 0.47
C PRO A 86 3.01 5.07 0.53
N GLN A 87 2.11 4.10 0.30
CA GLN A 87 2.49 2.69 0.20
C GLN A 87 2.85 2.33 -1.23
N ILE A 88 4.05 1.78 -1.41
CA ILE A 88 4.54 1.21 -2.67
C ILE A 88 4.61 -0.31 -2.47
N GLY A 89 3.99 -1.07 -3.36
CA GLY A 89 4.04 -2.52 -3.31
C GLY A 89 5.44 -3.05 -3.64
N TRP A 90 5.83 -4.17 -3.03
CA TRP A 90 7.12 -4.84 -3.29
C TRP A 90 7.35 -5.15 -4.78
N THR A 91 6.28 -5.43 -5.54
CA THR A 91 6.37 -5.65 -7.00
C THR A 91 6.93 -4.42 -7.73
N MET A 92 6.55 -3.20 -7.34
CA MET A 92 7.07 -1.99 -7.97
C MET A 92 8.54 -1.76 -7.62
N VAL A 93 8.93 -2.08 -6.38
CA VAL A 93 10.33 -2.04 -5.95
C VAL A 93 11.17 -3.01 -6.79
N PHE A 94 10.67 -4.23 -6.97
CA PHE A 94 11.32 -5.25 -7.79
C PHE A 94 11.44 -4.84 -9.26
N LEU A 95 10.37 -4.29 -9.86
CA LEU A 95 10.42 -3.81 -11.24
C LEU A 95 11.42 -2.67 -11.42
N ALA A 96 11.44 -1.71 -10.48
CA ALA A 96 12.41 -0.61 -10.51
C ALA A 96 13.86 -1.10 -10.44
N GLU A 97 14.12 -2.13 -9.63
CA GLU A 97 15.43 -2.78 -9.55
C GLU A 97 15.80 -3.46 -10.88
N CYS A 98 14.87 -4.20 -11.50
CA CYS A 98 15.09 -4.85 -12.79
C CYS A 98 15.23 -3.86 -13.97
N ILE A 99 14.63 -2.67 -13.88
CA ILE A 99 14.74 -1.63 -14.90
C ILE A 99 16.18 -1.12 -15.02
N GLY A 100 16.95 -1.08 -13.93
CA GLY A 100 18.33 -0.60 -13.93
C GLY A 100 19.22 -1.33 -14.95
N PRO A 101 19.40 -2.67 -14.84
CA PRO A 101 20.16 -3.44 -15.82
C PRO A 101 19.58 -3.34 -17.23
N LEU A 102 18.25 -3.44 -17.38
CA LEU A 102 17.59 -3.37 -18.69
C LEU A 102 17.90 -2.05 -19.41
N LEU A 103 17.78 -0.93 -18.69
CA LEU A 103 18.08 0.40 -19.22
C LEU A 103 19.56 0.54 -19.55
N THR A 104 20.44 -0.02 -18.72
CA THR A 104 21.89 -0.03 -18.98
C THR A 104 22.19 -0.74 -20.30
N TYR A 105 21.67 -1.96 -20.51
CA TYR A 105 21.86 -2.68 -21.79
C TYR A 105 21.29 -1.94 -22.99
N LEU A 106 20.10 -1.32 -22.84
CA LEU A 106 19.49 -0.52 -23.90
C LEU A 106 20.34 0.69 -24.28
N LEU A 107 20.87 1.42 -23.29
CA LEU A 107 21.76 2.56 -23.52
C LEU A 107 23.07 2.13 -24.20
N PHE A 108 23.65 1.01 -23.79
CA PHE A 108 24.82 0.45 -24.48
C PHE A 108 24.50 0.06 -25.92
N TYR A 109 23.35 -0.54 -26.18
CA TYR A 109 22.90 -0.88 -27.54
C TYR A 109 22.82 0.35 -28.45
N PHE A 110 22.16 1.43 -28.01
CA PHE A 110 22.09 2.69 -28.77
C PHE A 110 23.43 3.40 -28.92
N ARG A 111 24.36 3.20 -27.97
CA ARG A 111 25.69 3.84 -28.00
C ARG A 111 26.73 3.06 -28.83
N VAL A 112 26.46 1.80 -29.18
CA VAL A 112 27.35 0.98 -30.04
C VAL A 112 27.84 1.68 -31.31
N PRO A 113 27.00 2.35 -32.14
CA PRO A 113 27.46 3.01 -33.36
C PRO A 113 28.37 4.23 -33.11
N TYR A 114 28.38 4.79 -31.89
CA TYR A 114 29.22 5.92 -31.52
C TYR A 114 30.57 5.50 -30.91
N ILE A 115 30.66 4.30 -30.34
CA ILE A 115 31.89 3.78 -29.70
C ILE A 115 32.66 2.86 -30.65
N TYR A 116 31.95 2.04 -31.44
CA TYR A 116 32.57 1.09 -32.35
C TYR A 116 32.65 1.67 -33.76
N SER A 117 33.86 1.67 -34.34
CA SER A 117 34.10 2.12 -35.72
C SER A 117 33.23 1.33 -36.70
N HIS A 118 32.72 2.01 -37.75
CA HIS A 118 31.73 1.52 -38.74
C HIS A 118 32.07 0.18 -39.42
N ARG A 119 33.30 -0.31 -39.26
CA ARG A 119 33.82 -1.60 -39.74
C ARG A 119 33.32 -2.83 -38.95
N TYR A 120 32.78 -2.64 -37.74
CA TYR A 120 32.31 -3.74 -36.86
C TYR A 120 30.82 -3.66 -36.51
N ALA A 121 30.11 -2.63 -37.01
CA ALA A 121 28.72 -2.35 -36.62
C ALA A 121 27.68 -3.27 -37.28
N LEU A 122 28.07 -3.98 -38.34
CA LEU A 122 27.22 -4.95 -39.03
C LEU A 122 28.02 -6.25 -39.16
N THR A 123 27.34 -7.36 -38.92
CA THR A 123 27.76 -8.75 -39.07
C THR A 123 28.17 -9.10 -40.50
N SER A 124 29.16 -8.39 -41.04
CA SER A 124 29.90 -8.78 -42.23
C SER A 124 31.06 -9.64 -41.74
N SER A 125 30.87 -10.96 -41.71
CA SER A 125 32.02 -11.86 -41.57
C SER A 125 32.97 -11.58 -42.75
N PRO A 126 34.27 -11.30 -42.53
CA PRO A 126 35.20 -11.11 -43.64
C PRO A 126 35.41 -12.39 -44.46
N HIS A 127 34.93 -13.53 -43.96
CA HIS A 127 35.17 -14.86 -44.51
C HIS A 127 33.87 -15.35 -45.16
N GLN A 128 33.96 -15.73 -46.43
CA GLN A 128 32.87 -16.28 -47.19
C GLN A 128 32.57 -17.69 -46.67
N VAL A 129 31.34 -17.93 -46.20
CA VAL A 129 30.90 -19.27 -45.81
C VAL A 129 30.83 -20.11 -47.08
N VAL A 130 31.72 -21.10 -47.20
CA VAL A 130 31.73 -22.04 -48.32
C VAL A 130 30.51 -22.94 -48.20
N ARG A 131 29.75 -23.05 -49.29
CA ARG A 131 28.53 -23.86 -49.41
C ARG A 131 28.85 -25.26 -49.87
#